data_AF-A0A5N5QK41-F1
#
_entry.id   AF-A0A5N5QK41-F1
#
_cell.length_a   1.000
_cell.length_b   1.000
_cell.length_c   1.000
_cell.angle_alpha   90.00
_cell.angle_beta   90.00
_cell.angle_gamma   90.00
#
_symmetry.space_group_name_H-M   'P 1'
#
loop_
_entity.id
_entity.type
_entity.pdbx_description
1 polymer ?
#
loop_
_entity_poly.entity_id
_entity_poly.type
_entity_poly.pdbx_seq_one_letter_code
_entity_poly.pdbx_strand_id
1 'polypeptide(L)'
;MSESDLANVRRQMKIKTGSVKRLWKEHNLYREEALKLKTKYDTLVADGTDEYDIKNAKKILDEGEKMIPDSQQRLAKAIIELRELVVYARTVPSFSNDPDLLAAEKQLEESNV
;
A
#
# COMPACT_ATOMS: atom_id res chain seq x y z
N MET A 1 -18.56 -11.22 -24.48
CA MET A 1 -18.93 -10.35 -23.34
C MET A 1 -19.94 -9.34 -23.85
N SER A 2 -20.98 -9.07 -23.06
CA SER A 2 -21.90 -7.97 -23.34
C SER A 2 -21.24 -6.61 -23.06
N GLU A 3 -21.77 -5.53 -23.63
CA GLU A 3 -21.32 -4.17 -23.28
C GLU A 3 -21.45 -3.89 -21.78
N SER A 4 -22.50 -4.42 -21.14
CA SER A 4 -22.68 -4.34 -19.69
C SER A 4 -21.56 -5.03 -18.91
N ASP A 5 -21.06 -6.19 -19.38
CA ASP A 5 -19.96 -6.88 -18.72
C ASP A 5 -18.66 -6.07 -18.82
N LEU A 6 -18.39 -5.47 -19.98
CA LEU A 6 -17.21 -4.62 -20.17
C LEU A 6 -17.26 -3.37 -19.29
N ALA A 7 -18.44 -2.73 -19.18
CA ALA A 7 -18.65 -1.59 -18.29
C ALA A 7 -18.43 -1.96 -16.81
N ASN A 8 -18.91 -3.13 -16.39
CA ASN A 8 -18.70 -3.64 -15.04
C ASN A 8 -17.21 -3.86 -14.73
N VAL A 9 -16.45 -4.42 -15.67
CA VAL A 9 -15.00 -4.63 -15.52
C VAL A 9 -14.26 -3.29 -15.38
N ARG A 10 -14.58 -2.26 -16.20
CA ARG A 10 -14.00 -0.91 -16.04
C ARG A 10 -14.31 -0.31 -14.68
N ARG A 11 -15.57 -0.43 -14.23
CA ARG A 11 -15.98 0.06 -12.91
C ARG A 11 -15.18 -0.63 -11.80
N GLN A 12 -15.01 -1.95 -11.88
CA GLN A 12 -14.22 -2.72 -10.91
C GLN A 12 -12.74 -2.34 -10.95
N MET A 13 -12.15 -2.10 -12.13
CA MET A 13 -10.77 -1.62 -12.25
C MET A 13 -10.60 -0.30 -11.50
N LYS A 14 -11.43 0.71 -11.77
CA LYS A 14 -11.39 2.01 -11.07
C LYS A 14 -11.48 1.85 -9.55
N ILE A 15 -12.42 1.03 -9.07
CA ILE A 15 -12.63 0.80 -7.63
C ILE A 15 -11.39 0.17 -7.01
N LYS A 16 -10.89 -0.92 -7.59
CA LYS A 16 -9.76 -1.68 -7.03
C LYS A 16 -8.46 -0.89 -7.12
N THR A 17 -8.21 -0.17 -8.21
CA THR A 17 -7.10 0.79 -8.34
C THR A 17 -7.15 1.85 -7.24
N GLY A 18 -8.33 2.44 -7.00
CA GLY A 18 -8.51 3.43 -5.93
C GLY A 18 -8.27 2.85 -4.53
N SER A 19 -8.68 1.61 -4.28
CA SER A 19 -8.42 0.92 -3.00
C SER A 19 -6.94 0.65 -2.78
N VAL A 20 -6.23 0.11 -3.78
CA VAL A 20 -4.78 -0.10 -3.71
C VAL A 20 -4.06 1.22 -3.45
N LYS A 21 -4.41 2.29 -4.18
CA LYS A 21 -3.79 3.61 -4.00
C LYS A 21 -3.94 4.16 -2.59
N ARG A 22 -5.11 4.01 -1.96
CA ARG A 22 -5.33 4.49 -0.59
C ARG A 22 -4.55 3.67 0.43
N LEU A 23 -4.59 2.34 0.32
CA LEU A 23 -3.88 1.43 1.22
C LEU A 23 -2.36 1.58 1.09
N TRP A 24 -1.85 1.82 -0.11
CA TRP A 24 -0.43 2.06 -0.35
C TRP A 24 0.03 3.35 0.34
N LYS A 25 -0.73 4.45 0.22
CA LYS A 25 -0.45 5.68 0.93
C LYS A 25 -0.51 5.52 2.46
N GLU A 26 -1.51 4.80 2.96
CA GLU A 26 -1.66 4.51 4.39
C GLU A 26 -0.47 3.70 4.92
N HIS A 27 -0.10 2.63 4.21
CA HIS A 27 1.04 1.78 4.58
C HIS A 27 2.36 2.57 4.58
N ASN A 28 2.59 3.41 3.57
CA ASN A 28 3.79 4.24 3.51
C ASN A 28 3.82 5.29 4.62
N LEU A 29 2.68 5.90 4.96
CA LEU A 29 2.59 6.83 6.08
C LEU A 29 3.04 6.18 7.39
N TYR A 30 2.57 4.95 7.67
CA TYR A 30 2.99 4.22 8.87
C TYR A 30 4.47 3.85 8.85
N ARG A 31 5.01 3.45 7.68
CA ARG A 31 6.45 3.17 7.53
C ARG A 31 7.33 4.39 7.73
N GLU A 32 6.94 5.53 7.16
CA GLU A 32 7.66 6.80 7.32
C GLU A 32 7.65 7.25 8.78
N GLU A 33 6.52 7.12 9.47
CA GLU A 33 6.43 7.49 10.89
C GLU A 33 7.29 6.57 11.77
N ALA A 34 7.22 5.25 11.56
CA ALA A 34 8.10 4.32 12.27
C ALA A 34 9.58 4.59 12.02
N LEU A 35 9.96 4.99 10.79
CA LEU A 35 11.34 5.37 10.48
C LEU A 35 11.79 6.62 11.26
N LYS A 36 10.92 7.63 11.40
CA LYS A 36 11.22 8.83 12.22
C LYS A 36 11.37 8.47 13.70
N LEU A 37 10.46 7.64 14.23
CA LEU A 37 10.53 7.15 15.61
C LEU A 37 11.82 6.35 15.85
N LYS A 38 12.19 5.50 14.89
CA LYS A 38 13.42 4.72 14.94
C LYS A 38 14.65 5.61 14.91
N THR A 39 14.69 6.59 14.01
CA THR A 39 15.78 7.58 13.95
C THR A 39 15.94 8.30 15.28
N LYS A 40 14.83 8.75 15.89
CA LYS A 40 14.85 9.39 17.21
C LYS A 40 15.37 8.47 18.31
N TYR A 41 14.92 7.22 18.32
CA TYR A 41 15.41 6.21 19.27
C TYR A 41 16.92 5.95 19.09
N ASP A 42 17.37 5.74 17.86
CA ASP A 42 18.78 5.48 17.53
C ASP A 42 19.68 6.68 17.92
N THR A 43 19.20 7.92 17.72
CA THR A 43 19.90 9.13 18.18
C THR A 43 20.01 9.17 19.71
N LEU A 44 18.93 8.91 20.45
CA LEU A 44 18.96 8.92 21.92
C LEU A 44 19.93 7.87 22.48
N VAL A 45 19.97 6.68 21.85
CA VAL A 45 20.93 5.62 22.18
C VAL A 45 22.37 6.06 21.88
N ALA A 46 22.62 6.67 20.72
CA ALA A 46 23.95 7.12 20.32
C ALA A 46 24.48 8.26 21.19
N ASP A 47 23.61 9.19 21.59
CA ASP A 47 23.95 10.33 22.44
C ASP A 47 24.15 9.91 23.92
N GLY A 48 23.87 8.66 24.28
CA GLY A 48 24.00 8.16 25.64
C GLY A 48 23.08 8.87 26.62
N THR A 49 21.89 9.28 26.16
CA THR A 49 20.87 9.91 27.00
C THR A 49 20.38 8.99 28.12
N ASP A 50 19.63 9.56 29.07
CA ASP A 50 19.13 8.84 30.23
C ASP A 50 18.32 7.58 29.84
N GLU A 51 18.47 6.52 30.63
CA GLU A 51 17.87 5.22 30.36
C GLU A 51 16.33 5.29 30.31
N TYR A 52 15.72 6.18 31.09
CA TYR A 52 14.28 6.41 31.06
C TYR A 52 13.82 6.93 29.70
N ASP A 53 14.54 7.90 29.12
CA ASP A 53 14.20 8.50 27.83
C ASP A 53 14.36 7.50 26.68
N ILE A 54 15.42 6.68 26.72
CA ILE A 54 15.66 5.61 25.74
C ILE A 54 14.53 4.57 25.82
N LYS A 55 14.15 4.12 27.02
CA LYS A 55 13.05 3.16 27.22
C LYS A 55 11.72 3.72 26.74
N ASN A 56 11.45 5.00 27.02
CA ASN A 56 10.23 5.66 26.57
C ASN A 56 10.19 5.77 25.03
N ALA A 57 11.29 6.18 24.40
CA ALA A 57 11.38 6.25 22.94
C ALA A 57 11.20 4.86 22.29
N LYS A 58 11.76 3.81 22.89
CA LYS A 58 11.57 2.43 22.41
C LYS A 58 10.10 2.00 22.49
N LYS A 59 9.41 2.30 23.58
CA LYS A 59 7.98 2.00 23.73
C LYS A 59 7.13 2.68 22.65
N ILE A 60 7.41 3.95 22.37
CA ILE A 60 6.71 4.72 21.32
C ILE A 60 7.00 4.11 19.93
N LEU A 61 8.25 3.75 19.65
CA LEU A 61 8.62 3.05 18.41
C LEU A 61 7.83 1.74 18.25
N ASP A 62 7.80 0.91 19.30
CA ASP A 62 7.08 -0.37 19.28
C ASP A 62 5.58 -0.20 19.06
N GLU A 63 4.98 0.87 19.60
CA GLU A 63 3.58 1.22 19.34
C GLU A 63 3.35 1.68 17.90
N GLY A 64 4.26 2.47 17.33
CA GLY A 64 4.20 2.90 15.93
C GLY A 64 4.33 1.74 14.94
N GLU A 65 5.23 0.79 15.21
CA GLU A 65 5.47 -0.36 14.33
C GLU A 65 4.28 -1.34 14.28
N LYS A 66 3.44 -1.42 15.32
CA LYS A 66 2.29 -2.34 15.38
C LYS A 66 1.26 -2.13 14.26
N MET A 67 1.22 -0.95 13.64
CA MET A 67 0.27 -0.64 12.56
C MET A 67 0.73 -1.13 11.18
N ILE A 68 2.03 -1.41 11.02
CA ILE A 68 2.62 -1.77 9.73
C ILE A 68 2.15 -3.15 9.25
N PRO A 69 2.11 -4.22 10.07
CA PRO A 69 1.71 -5.54 9.60
C PRO A 69 0.28 -5.60 9.04
N ASP A 70 -0.67 -4.97 9.74
CA ASP A 70 -2.08 -4.96 9.32
C ASP A 70 -2.28 -4.14 8.03
N SER A 71 -1.69 -2.94 7.94
CA SER A 71 -1.74 -2.14 6.71
C SER A 71 -1.08 -2.86 5.52
N GLN A 72 0.02 -3.57 5.76
CA GLN A 72 0.70 -4.37 4.73
C GLN A 72 -0.19 -5.53 4.24
N GLN A 73 -0.84 -6.26 5.15
CA GLN A 73 -1.74 -7.35 4.79
C GLN A 73 -2.95 -6.85 3.98
N ARG A 74 -3.56 -5.73 4.41
CA ARG A 74 -4.67 -5.10 3.68
C ARG A 74 -4.24 -4.67 2.27
N LEU A 75 -3.07 -4.05 2.16
CA LEU A 75 -2.50 -3.65 0.87
C LEU A 75 -2.21 -4.85 -0.03
N ALA A 76 -1.55 -5.89 0.49
CA ALA A 76 -1.22 -7.10 -0.26
C ALA A 76 -2.47 -7.77 -0.83
N LYS A 77 -3.55 -7.88 -0.02
CA LYS A 77 -4.83 -8.42 -0.48
C LYS A 77 -5.42 -7.57 -1.62
N ALA A 78 -5.43 -6.25 -1.49
CA ALA A 78 -5.95 -5.36 -2.54
C ALA A 78 -5.12 -5.44 -3.83
N ILE A 79 -3.80 -5.59 -3.73
CA ILE A 79 -2.88 -5.79 -4.87
C ILE A 79 -3.22 -7.09 -5.60
N ILE A 80 -3.43 -8.20 -4.87
CA ILE A 80 -3.81 -9.48 -5.48
C ILE A 80 -5.12 -9.34 -6.26
N GLU A 81 -6.15 -8.78 -5.62
CA GLU A 81 -7.46 -8.57 -6.26
C GLU A 81 -7.39 -7.68 -7.51
N LEU A 82 -6.57 -6.63 -7.50
CA LEU A 82 -6.37 -5.78 -8.67
C LEU A 82 -5.58 -6.50 -9.76
N ARG A 83 -4.54 -7.26 -9.38
CA ARG A 83 -3.69 -8.02 -10.29
C ARG A 83 -4.49 -9.09 -11.03
N GLU A 84 -5.37 -9.82 -10.35
CA GLU A 84 -6.27 -10.79 -10.98
C GLU A 84 -7.15 -10.12 -12.05
N LEU A 85 -7.71 -8.95 -11.74
CA LEU A 85 -8.55 -8.22 -12.69
C LEU A 85 -7.76 -7.68 -13.89
N VAL A 86 -6.53 -7.19 -13.67
CA VAL A 86 -5.62 -6.74 -14.74
C VAL A 86 -5.22 -7.91 -15.64
N VAL A 87 -4.87 -9.06 -15.07
CA VAL A 87 -4.54 -10.28 -15.83
C VAL A 87 -5.73 -10.69 -16.70
N TYR A 88 -6.94 -10.71 -16.14
CA TYR A 88 -8.15 -10.97 -16.92
C TYR A 88 -8.35 -9.93 -18.03
N ALA A 89 -8.28 -8.63 -17.72
CA ALA A 89 -8.52 -7.56 -18.69
C ALA A 89 -7.52 -7.61 -19.87
N ARG A 90 -6.27 -7.99 -19.64
CA ARG A 90 -5.26 -8.19 -20.70
C ARG A 90 -5.64 -9.26 -21.73
N THR A 91 -6.47 -10.23 -21.36
CA THR A 91 -6.94 -11.29 -22.28
C THR A 91 -8.10 -10.84 -23.17
N VAL A 92 -8.68 -9.67 -22.91
CA VAL A 92 -9.87 -9.17 -23.60
C VAL A 92 -9.47 -8.03 -24.55
N PRO A 93 -9.58 -8.21 -25.89
CA PRO A 93 -9.14 -7.21 -26.87
C PRO A 93 -9.77 -5.81 -26.70
N SER A 94 -10.99 -5.75 -26.17
CA SER A 94 -11.71 -4.50 -25.90
C SER A 94 -11.06 -3.60 -24.83
N PHE A 95 -10.12 -4.13 -24.04
CA PHE A 95 -9.32 -3.36 -23.10
C PHE A 95 -7.93 -3.01 -23.61
N SER A 96 -7.59 -3.36 -24.86
CA SER A 96 -6.33 -2.95 -25.46
C SER A 96 -6.21 -1.43 -25.45
N ASN A 97 -5.18 -0.90 -24.81
CA ASN A 97 -4.96 0.53 -24.59
C ASN A 97 -6.07 1.25 -23.79
N ASP A 98 -6.87 0.52 -23.01
CA ASP A 98 -7.89 1.13 -22.15
C ASP A 98 -7.21 1.93 -21.02
N PRO A 99 -7.58 3.19 -20.80
CA PRO A 99 -6.93 4.05 -19.82
C PRO A 99 -7.09 3.53 -18.38
N ASP A 100 -8.18 2.82 -18.07
CA ASP A 100 -8.42 2.25 -16.74
C ASP A 100 -7.49 1.04 -16.50
N LEU A 101 -7.21 0.26 -17.55
CA LEU A 101 -6.23 -0.84 -17.50
C LEU A 101 -4.82 -0.29 -17.28
N LEU A 102 -4.40 0.70 -18.07
CA LEU A 102 -3.09 1.34 -17.93
C LEU A 102 -2.90 1.97 -16.54
N ALA A 103 -3.95 2.62 -16.02
CA ALA A 103 -3.90 3.20 -14.67
C ALA A 103 -3.80 2.12 -13.57
N ALA A 104 -4.49 0.99 -13.74
CA ALA A 104 -4.40 -0.14 -12.82
C ALA A 104 -2.99 -0.77 -12.83
N GLU A 105 -2.40 -0.96 -14.01
CA GLU A 105 -1.03 -1.47 -14.18
C GLU A 105 -0.01 -0.55 -13.51
N LYS A 106 -0.07 0.74 -13.80
CA LYS A 106 0.79 1.75 -13.16
C LYS A 106 0.66 1.72 -11.64
N GLN A 107 -0.56 1.63 -11.12
CA GLN A 107 -0.76 1.56 -9.66
C GLN A 107 -0.15 0.27 -9.07
N LEU A 108 -0.23 -0.86 -9.76
CA LEU A 108 0.42 -2.11 -9.31
C LEU A 108 1.94 -1.99 -9.29
N GLU A 109 2.54 -1.31 -10.27
CA GLU A 109 3.98 -1.02 -10.31
C GLU A 109 4.41 -0.12 -9.14
N GLU A 110 3.68 0.98 -8.91
CA GLU A 110 3.95 1.90 -7.79
C GLU A 110 3.78 1.21 -6.42
N SER A 111 2.85 0.27 -6.34
CA SER A 111 2.49 -0.40 -5.08
C SER A 111 3.24 -1.71 -4.83
N ASN A 112 4.27 -2.02 -5.61
CA ASN A 112 5.04 -3.23 -5.42
C ASN A 112 5.93 -3.06 -4.16
N VAL A 113 5.41 -3.52 -3.01
CA VAL A 113 6.06 -3.44 -1.69
C VAL A 113 6.80 -4.74 -1.37
#